data_AF-A0A9N9UNV4-F1
#
_entry.id   AF-A0A9N9UNV4-F1
#
_cell.length_a   1.000
_cell.length_b   1.000
_cell.length_c   1.000
_cell.angle_alpha   90.00
_cell.angle_beta   90.00
_cell.angle_gamma   90.00
#
_symmetry.space_group_name_H-M   'P 1'
#
loop_
_entity.id
_entity.type
_entity.pdbx_description
1 polymer ?
#
loop_
_entity_poly.entity_id
_entity_poly.type
_entity_poly.pdbx_seq_one_letter_code
_entity_poly.pdbx_strand_id
1 'polypeptide(L)'
;MARQLFTQTITNIRTSCIQRRVPVPQEFLDLVKEAFPFLDPEHPCIQIGPILDQAATLRSRVAAGTVNLIDAALEVDQGAIALCELIEPNMKFTPRTSGISSKWAYLTMEYNYLTRRHAKVWNTIRMIRMFMHMTIWVHSNLILQHAFQPGETPYCSTVHSYEELLNYRNMAAKNLLELETDLLRSVSCFLEPQSLGGKFCASARCLIWPLTVLSHSELNSPSAREYAISCLYQIGEDLNMEQAIAAAKMTREMNNHEDWLHLYHL
;
A
#
# COMPACT_ATOMS: atom_id res chain seq x y z
N MET A 1 20.23 -11.55 16.72
CA MET A 1 18.88 -11.33 17.30
C MET A 1 18.56 -9.84 17.44
N ALA A 2 19.33 -9.04 18.18
CA ALA A 2 19.05 -7.61 18.39
C ALA A 2 18.89 -6.77 17.10
N ARG A 3 19.79 -6.93 16.11
CA ARG A 3 19.71 -6.23 14.82
C ARG A 3 18.43 -6.55 14.04
N GLN A 4 18.03 -7.82 14.01
CA GLN A 4 16.80 -8.24 13.31
C GLN A 4 15.55 -7.69 13.98
N LEU A 5 15.51 -7.72 15.32
CA LEU A 5 14.42 -7.12 16.08
C LEU A 5 14.35 -5.61 15.83
N PHE A 6 15.48 -4.91 15.88
CA PHE A 6 15.54 -3.49 15.57
C PHE A 6 15.00 -3.21 14.17
N THR A 7 15.49 -3.91 13.14
CA THR A 7 15.04 -3.74 11.75
C THR A 7 13.55 -4.03 11.55
N GLN A 8 12.98 -4.99 12.28
CA GLN A 8 11.53 -5.24 12.24
C GLN A 8 10.74 -4.13 12.95
N THR A 9 11.20 -3.71 14.12
CA THR A 9 10.57 -2.64 14.92
C THR A 9 10.53 -1.34 14.13
N ILE A 10 11.61 -0.97 13.44
CA ILE A 10 11.62 0.29 12.68
C ILE A 10 10.61 0.29 11.53
N THR A 11 10.46 -0.83 10.81
CA THR A 11 9.47 -0.95 9.72
C THR A 11 8.05 -0.92 10.27
N ASN A 12 7.83 -1.51 11.45
CA ASN A 12 6.53 -1.53 12.11
C ASN A 12 6.12 -0.12 12.57
N ILE A 13 7.03 0.64 13.20
CA ILE A 13 6.77 2.03 13.63
C ILE A 13 6.41 2.90 12.42
N ARG A 14 7.21 2.84 11.35
CA ARG A 14 6.93 3.58 10.10
C ARG A 14 5.59 3.23 9.49
N THR A 15 5.29 1.94 9.38
CA THR A 15 3.99 1.45 8.86
C THR A 15 2.83 1.96 9.72
N SER A 16 3.00 1.96 11.05
CA SER A 16 2.01 2.53 11.98
C SER A 16 1.79 4.01 11.70
N CYS A 17 2.85 4.82 11.56
CA CYS A 17 2.73 6.24 11.23
C CYS A 17 1.94 6.49 9.93
N ILE A 18 2.23 5.72 8.87
CA ILE A 18 1.50 5.77 7.59
C ILE A 18 0.01 5.47 7.81
N GLN A 19 -0.29 4.38 8.49
CA GLN A 19 -1.66 3.95 8.77
C GLN A 19 -2.43 5.01 9.59
N ARG A 20 -1.77 5.60 10.58
CA ARG A 20 -2.30 6.63 11.48
C ARG A 20 -2.32 8.03 10.88
N ARG A 21 -1.76 8.20 9.67
CA ARG A 21 -1.63 9.48 8.98
C ARG A 21 -0.90 10.53 9.85
N VAL A 22 0.12 10.09 10.57
CA VAL A 22 1.02 10.97 11.35
C VAL A 22 2.43 10.89 10.76
N PRO A 23 3.25 11.95 10.86
CA PRO A 23 4.64 11.86 10.47
C PRO A 23 5.39 10.88 11.37
N VAL A 24 6.51 10.35 10.87
CA VAL A 24 7.44 9.58 11.71
C VAL A 24 8.12 10.56 12.68
N PRO A 25 8.15 10.29 14.01
CA PRO A 25 8.77 11.20 14.97
C PRO A 25 10.25 11.47 14.67
N GLN A 26 10.69 12.72 14.84
CA GLN A 26 12.05 13.13 14.50
C GLN A 26 13.09 12.40 15.37
N GLU A 27 12.81 12.24 16.66
CA GLU A 27 13.67 11.54 17.62
C GLU A 27 13.89 10.09 17.20
N PHE A 28 12.87 9.48 16.58
CA PHE A 28 12.97 8.13 16.04
C PHE A 28 13.83 8.10 14.77
N LEU A 29 13.71 9.08 13.87
CA LEU A 29 14.56 9.20 12.69
C LEU A 29 16.04 9.40 13.08
N ASP A 30 16.29 10.21 14.10
CA ASP A 30 17.64 10.44 14.63
C ASP A 30 18.24 9.15 15.21
N LEU A 31 17.45 8.39 15.97
CA LEU A 31 17.86 7.05 16.45
C LEU A 31 18.19 6.09 15.31
N VAL A 32 17.39 6.05 14.24
CA VAL A 32 17.66 5.20 13.07
C VAL A 32 18.95 5.62 12.39
N LYS A 33 19.22 6.93 12.29
CA LYS A 33 20.45 7.48 11.73
C LYS A 33 21.67 7.08 12.56
N GLU A 34 21.59 7.17 13.88
CA GLU A 34 22.66 6.72 14.80
C GLU A 34 22.90 5.21 14.71
N ALA A 35 21.83 4.43 14.53
CA ALA A 35 21.92 2.98 14.40
C ALA A 35 22.46 2.52 13.04
N PHE A 36 22.38 3.36 11.99
CA PHE A 36 22.69 3.00 10.60
C PHE A 36 24.03 2.28 10.39
N PRO A 37 25.16 2.66 11.02
CA PRO A 37 26.44 1.96 10.88
C PRO A 37 26.42 0.48 11.33
N PHE A 38 25.42 0.08 12.11
CA PHE A 38 25.26 -1.28 12.62
C PHE A 38 24.23 -2.11 11.84
N LEU A 39 23.58 -1.49 10.84
CA LEU A 39 22.55 -2.12 10.01
C LEU A 39 23.16 -2.58 8.68
N ASP A 40 22.50 -3.56 8.07
CA ASP A 40 22.83 -4.01 6.73
C ASP A 40 22.14 -3.10 5.70
N PRO A 41 22.88 -2.30 4.91
CA PRO A 41 22.30 -1.36 3.95
C PRO A 41 21.61 -2.07 2.77
N GLU A 42 21.96 -3.32 2.49
CA GLU A 42 21.32 -4.14 1.44
C GLU A 42 20.03 -4.80 1.93
N HIS A 43 19.78 -4.74 3.24
CA HIS A 43 18.61 -5.35 3.82
C HIS A 43 17.34 -4.60 3.38
N PRO A 44 16.33 -5.28 2.79
CA PRO A 44 15.17 -4.60 2.18
C PRO A 44 14.42 -3.66 3.12
N CYS A 45 14.24 -4.03 4.39
CA CYS A 45 13.59 -3.18 5.39
C CYS A 45 14.34 -1.86 5.68
N ILE A 46 15.65 -1.81 5.42
CA ILE A 46 16.47 -0.59 5.51
C ILE A 46 16.28 0.24 4.25
N GLN A 47 16.36 -0.40 3.07
CA GLN A 47 16.21 0.27 1.77
C GLN A 47 14.84 0.93 1.60
N ILE A 48 13.76 0.32 2.10
CA ILE A 48 12.42 0.91 2.03
C ILE A 48 12.17 2.00 3.08
N GLY A 49 13.09 2.21 4.03
CA GLY A 49 12.89 3.16 5.14
C GLY A 49 12.58 4.59 4.69
N PRO A 50 13.44 5.20 3.83
CA PRO A 50 13.23 6.57 3.37
C PRO A 50 11.89 6.79 2.66
N ILE A 51 11.46 5.84 1.83
CA ILE A 51 10.19 5.97 1.10
C ILE A 51 8.98 5.88 2.05
N LEU A 52 9.08 5.08 3.11
CA LEU A 52 8.04 5.01 4.15
C LEU A 52 7.96 6.32 4.94
N ASP A 53 9.10 6.95 5.25
CA ASP A 53 9.16 8.22 5.98
C ASP A 53 8.50 9.35 5.15
N GLN A 54 8.79 9.39 3.84
CA GLN A 54 8.15 10.32 2.90
C GLN A 54 6.64 10.05 2.77
N ALA A 55 6.23 8.79 2.64
CA ALA A 55 4.82 8.42 2.55
C ALA A 55 4.03 8.80 3.82
N ALA A 56 4.61 8.59 5.00
CA ALA A 56 4.00 8.98 6.27
C ALA A 56 3.78 10.50 6.35
N THR A 57 4.82 11.27 5.98
CA THR A 57 4.78 12.74 5.93
C THR A 57 3.73 13.25 4.95
N LEU A 58 3.63 12.67 3.75
CA LEU A 58 2.62 13.09 2.80
C LEU A 58 1.21 12.76 3.28
N ARG A 59 1.00 11.57 3.84
CA ARG A 59 -0.31 11.19 4.39
C ARG A 59 -0.76 12.08 5.54
N SER A 60 0.17 12.54 6.40
CA SER A 60 -0.19 13.49 7.45
C SER A 60 -0.58 14.85 6.89
N ARG A 61 0.05 15.31 5.81
CA ARG A 61 -0.34 16.55 5.11
C ARG A 61 -1.72 16.43 4.47
N VAL A 62 -2.05 15.28 3.87
CA VAL A 62 -3.39 14.97 3.36
C VAL A 62 -4.42 15.04 4.50
N ALA A 63 -4.13 14.40 5.64
CA ALA A 63 -5.03 14.40 6.80
C ALA A 63 -5.22 15.80 7.40
N ALA A 64 -4.20 16.66 7.32
CA ALA A 64 -4.28 18.07 7.72
C ALA A 64 -5.03 18.95 6.70
N GLY A 65 -5.53 18.40 5.59
CA GLY A 65 -6.26 19.15 4.56
C GLY A 65 -5.39 20.03 3.67
N THR A 66 -4.09 19.73 3.57
CA THR A 66 -3.17 20.49 2.71
C THR A 66 -3.62 20.39 1.26
N VAL A 67 -3.81 21.53 0.59
CA VAL A 67 -4.20 21.58 -0.83
C VAL A 67 -2.99 21.41 -1.76
N ASN A 68 -3.27 21.00 -3.00
CA ASN A 68 -2.28 20.78 -4.07
C ASN A 68 -1.06 19.92 -3.66
N LEU A 69 -1.30 18.61 -3.52
CA LEU A 69 -0.27 17.63 -3.17
C LEU A 69 0.18 16.76 -4.36
N ILE A 70 -0.17 17.16 -5.60
CA ILE A 70 0.09 16.35 -6.80
C ILE A 70 1.59 16.16 -7.01
N ASP A 71 2.37 17.24 -7.06
CA ASP A 71 3.82 17.17 -7.28
C ASP A 71 4.54 16.37 -6.18
N ALA A 72 4.15 16.59 -4.91
CA ALA A 72 4.72 15.85 -3.79
C ALA A 72 4.40 14.36 -3.87
N ALA A 73 3.20 13.98 -4.32
CA ALA A 73 2.83 12.58 -4.52
C ALA A 73 3.59 11.95 -5.71
N LEU A 74 3.81 12.71 -6.79
CA LEU A 74 4.61 12.29 -7.94
C LEU A 74 6.08 12.04 -7.55
N GLU A 75 6.66 12.93 -6.75
CA GLU A 75 8.03 12.78 -6.26
C GLU A 75 8.21 11.50 -5.45
N VAL A 76 7.28 11.20 -4.55
CA VAL A 76 7.29 9.96 -3.76
C VAL A 76 7.07 8.74 -4.65
N ASP A 77 6.14 8.75 -5.61
CA ASP A 77 5.96 7.62 -6.53
C ASP A 77 7.22 7.37 -7.38
N GLN A 78 7.88 8.42 -7.87
CA GLN A 78 9.13 8.31 -8.60
C GLN A 78 10.24 7.67 -7.75
N GLY A 79 10.34 8.07 -6.48
CA GLY A 79 11.25 7.43 -5.52
C GLY A 79 10.92 5.95 -5.28
N ALA A 80 9.64 5.60 -5.24
CA ALA A 80 9.19 4.22 -5.11
C ALA A 80 9.50 3.38 -6.36
N ILE A 81 9.39 3.95 -7.57
CA ILE A 81 9.79 3.30 -8.83
C ILE A 81 11.30 3.04 -8.83
N ALA A 82 12.11 4.05 -8.50
CA ALA A 82 13.57 3.88 -8.42
C ALA A 82 13.97 2.81 -7.39
N LEU A 83 13.24 2.72 -6.28
CA LEU A 83 13.43 1.66 -5.30
C LEU A 83 13.05 0.28 -5.86
N CYS A 84 11.97 0.15 -6.62
CA CYS A 84 11.62 -1.12 -7.30
C CYS A 84 12.77 -1.60 -8.18
N GLU A 85 13.32 -0.72 -9.01
CA GLU A 85 14.45 -1.02 -9.90
C GLU A 85 15.70 -1.46 -9.12
N LEU A 86 15.96 -0.83 -7.97
CA LEU A 86 17.08 -1.17 -7.09
C LEU A 86 16.93 -2.57 -6.47
N ILE A 87 15.74 -2.95 -6.03
CA ILE A 87 15.53 -4.23 -5.31
C ILE A 87 15.23 -5.41 -6.23
N GLU A 88 14.74 -5.16 -7.45
CA GLU A 88 14.28 -6.20 -8.38
C GLU A 88 15.33 -7.30 -8.64
N PRO A 89 16.62 -7.01 -8.86
CA PRO A 89 17.63 -8.05 -9.10
C PRO A 89 17.72 -9.10 -7.98
N ASN A 90 17.51 -8.67 -6.73
CA ASN A 90 17.62 -9.52 -5.54
C ASN A 90 16.26 -10.08 -5.08
N MET A 91 15.16 -9.50 -5.55
CA MET A 91 13.80 -9.80 -5.08
C MET A 91 12.85 -10.13 -6.23
N LYS A 92 13.38 -10.65 -7.34
CA LYS A 92 12.59 -11.02 -8.52
C LYS A 92 11.43 -11.95 -8.16
N PHE A 93 10.29 -11.70 -8.79
CA PHE A 93 9.14 -12.59 -8.76
C PHE A 93 8.79 -13.01 -10.19
N THR A 94 8.14 -14.15 -10.33
CA THR A 94 7.72 -14.66 -11.64
C THR A 94 6.21 -14.81 -11.72
N PRO A 95 5.59 -14.37 -12.83
CA PRO A 95 4.20 -14.70 -13.09
C PRO A 95 4.05 -16.19 -13.35
N ARG A 96 3.02 -16.79 -12.76
CA ARG A 96 2.60 -18.16 -12.99
C ARG A 96 1.16 -18.13 -13.48
N THR A 97 0.94 -18.57 -14.71
CA THR A 97 -0.40 -18.84 -15.22
C THR A 97 -0.81 -20.22 -14.73
N SER A 98 -1.85 -20.28 -13.92
CA SER A 98 -2.28 -21.54 -13.32
C SER A 98 -3.10 -22.34 -14.35
N GLY A 99 -2.49 -23.36 -14.97
CA GLY A 99 -3.20 -24.27 -15.89
C GLY A 99 -4.28 -25.13 -15.20
N ILE A 100 -4.22 -25.21 -13.87
CA ILE A 100 -5.25 -25.72 -12.97
C ILE A 100 -5.68 -24.53 -12.12
N SER A 101 -6.97 -24.16 -12.14
CA SER A 101 -7.49 -23.00 -11.40
C SER A 101 -7.17 -23.10 -9.92
N SER A 102 -6.08 -22.47 -9.48
CA SER A 102 -5.88 -22.19 -8.06
C SER A 102 -6.99 -21.24 -7.66
N LYS A 103 -7.77 -21.60 -6.63
CA LYS A 103 -8.86 -20.77 -6.06
C LYS A 103 -8.38 -19.33 -5.78
N TRP A 104 -7.08 -19.16 -5.55
CA TRP A 104 -6.44 -17.91 -5.17
C TRP A 104 -5.72 -17.21 -6.32
N ALA A 105 -5.84 -17.68 -7.56
CA ALA A 105 -5.36 -16.94 -8.71
C ALA A 105 -6.26 -15.72 -8.96
N TYR A 106 -5.66 -14.53 -9.07
CA TYR A 106 -6.38 -13.34 -9.47
C TYR A 106 -6.25 -13.14 -10.97
N LEU A 107 -7.38 -13.07 -11.67
CA LEU A 107 -7.43 -13.02 -13.14
C LEU A 107 -6.57 -14.13 -13.77
N THR A 108 -6.69 -15.37 -13.26
CA THR A 108 -5.98 -16.58 -13.73
C THR A 108 -4.45 -16.59 -13.56
N MET A 109 -3.90 -15.58 -12.89
CA MET A 109 -2.46 -15.44 -12.68
C MET A 109 -2.12 -15.29 -11.20
N GLU A 110 -0.94 -15.76 -10.83
CA GLU A 110 -0.34 -15.59 -9.51
C GLU A 110 1.12 -15.15 -9.65
N TYR A 111 1.63 -14.49 -8.62
CA TYR A 111 3.06 -14.22 -8.50
C TYR A 111 3.71 -15.22 -7.58
N ASN A 112 4.86 -15.71 -8.01
CA ASN A 112 5.73 -16.57 -7.22
C ASN A 112 6.93 -15.75 -6.74
N TYR A 113 7.06 -15.60 -5.43
CA TYR A 113 8.21 -14.96 -4.79
C TYR A 113 9.12 -16.03 -4.18
N LEU A 114 10.43 -15.75 -4.13
CA LEU A 114 11.39 -16.64 -3.45
C LEU A 114 11.02 -16.86 -1.97
N THR A 115 10.53 -15.81 -1.30
CA THR A 115 10.08 -15.88 0.09
C THR A 115 8.85 -14.99 0.30
N ARG A 116 8.04 -15.31 1.31
CA ARG A 116 6.92 -14.46 1.76
C ARG A 116 7.39 -13.07 2.21
N ARG A 117 8.63 -12.98 2.67
CA ARG A 117 9.27 -11.71 3.02
C ARG A 117 9.41 -10.81 1.79
N HIS A 118 9.81 -11.37 0.65
CA HIS A 118 9.89 -10.60 -0.61
C HIS A 118 8.50 -10.12 -1.02
N ALA A 119 7.49 -10.98 -0.96
CA ALA A 119 6.10 -10.59 -1.22
C ALA A 119 5.65 -9.44 -0.31
N LYS A 120 5.96 -9.48 0.99
CA LYS A 120 5.66 -8.41 1.95
C LYS A 120 6.32 -7.07 1.56
N VAL A 121 7.59 -7.09 1.16
CA VAL A 121 8.31 -5.87 0.74
C VAL A 121 7.68 -5.29 -0.53
N TRP A 122 7.44 -6.12 -1.55
CA TRP A 122 6.77 -5.69 -2.78
C TRP A 122 5.37 -5.11 -2.51
N ASN A 123 4.58 -5.77 -1.67
CA ASN A 123 3.25 -5.28 -1.30
C ASN A 123 3.33 -3.98 -0.50
N THR A 124 4.37 -3.78 0.32
CA THR A 124 4.59 -2.50 1.02
C THR A 124 4.83 -1.37 0.03
N ILE A 125 5.69 -1.59 -0.97
CA ILE A 125 5.96 -0.58 -2.01
C ILE A 125 4.71 -0.32 -2.85
N ARG A 126 3.99 -1.35 -3.26
CA ARG A 126 2.70 -1.21 -3.99
C ARG A 126 1.70 -0.38 -3.20
N MET A 127 1.56 -0.62 -1.90
CA MET A 127 0.66 0.15 -1.05
C MET A 127 1.06 1.64 -0.99
N ILE A 128 2.36 1.94 -0.87
CA ILE A 128 2.84 3.34 -0.92
C ILE A 128 2.44 3.99 -2.25
N ARG A 129 2.74 3.33 -3.38
CA ARG A 129 2.41 3.83 -4.72
C ARG A 129 0.91 4.00 -4.92
N MET A 130 0.11 3.07 -4.42
CA MET A 130 -1.36 3.19 -4.43
C MET A 130 -1.81 4.43 -3.67
N PHE A 131 -1.26 4.72 -2.49
CA PHE A 131 -1.60 5.94 -1.78
C PHE A 131 -1.22 7.20 -2.56
N MET A 132 -0.05 7.22 -3.20
CA MET A 132 0.36 8.35 -4.02
C MET A 132 -0.62 8.58 -5.18
N HIS A 133 -1.01 7.53 -5.89
CA HIS A 133 -1.96 7.65 -7.00
C HIS A 133 -3.39 7.97 -6.54
N MET A 134 -3.84 7.48 -5.38
CA MET A 134 -5.11 7.93 -4.79
C MET A 134 -5.06 9.44 -4.49
N THR A 135 -3.97 9.93 -3.90
CA THR A 135 -3.77 11.37 -3.65
C THR A 135 -3.76 12.17 -4.95
N ILE A 136 -2.99 11.75 -5.97
CA ILE A 136 -2.96 12.42 -7.29
C ILE A 136 -4.36 12.49 -7.88
N TRP A 137 -5.09 11.38 -7.87
CA TRP A 137 -6.44 11.31 -8.44
C TRP A 137 -7.42 12.24 -7.72
N VAL A 138 -7.44 12.21 -6.38
CA VAL A 138 -8.34 13.03 -5.55
C VAL A 138 -8.04 14.51 -5.75
N HIS A 139 -6.78 14.91 -5.62
CA HIS A 139 -6.40 16.32 -5.77
C HIS A 139 -6.61 16.83 -7.20
N SER A 140 -6.34 16.02 -8.22
CA SER A 140 -6.61 16.38 -9.62
C SER A 140 -8.11 16.62 -9.84
N ASN A 141 -8.97 15.74 -9.33
CA ASN A 141 -10.43 15.91 -9.42
C ASN A 141 -10.94 17.12 -8.66
N LEU A 142 -10.45 17.35 -7.45
CA LEU A 142 -10.84 18.52 -6.66
C LEU A 142 -10.49 19.82 -7.41
N ILE A 143 -9.29 19.93 -7.98
CA ILE A 143 -8.90 21.12 -8.74
C ILE A 143 -9.73 21.25 -10.02
N LEU A 144 -9.90 20.17 -10.79
CA LEU A 144 -10.74 20.17 -11.99
C LEU A 144 -12.18 20.62 -11.70
N GLN A 145 -12.74 20.20 -10.56
CA GLN A 145 -14.10 20.52 -10.16
C GLN A 145 -14.26 21.95 -9.62
N HIS A 146 -13.24 22.55 -8.99
CA HIS A 146 -13.38 23.85 -8.32
C HIS A 146 -12.73 25.01 -9.09
N ALA A 147 -11.61 24.78 -9.78
CA ALA A 147 -10.86 25.85 -10.44
C ALA A 147 -11.29 26.13 -11.88
N PHE A 148 -12.07 25.23 -12.49
CA PHE A 148 -12.50 25.32 -13.88
C PHE A 148 -14.02 25.34 -14.05
N GLN A 149 -14.77 25.73 -13.00
CA GLN A 149 -16.21 25.96 -13.14
C GLN A 149 -16.50 27.27 -13.90
N PRO A 150 -17.51 27.30 -14.78
CA PRO A 150 -17.93 28.54 -15.44
C PRO A 150 -18.51 29.52 -14.41
N GLY A 151 -17.90 30.71 -14.28
CA GLY A 151 -18.47 31.83 -13.51
C GLY A 151 -17.94 32.03 -12.10
N GLU A 152 -17.03 31.17 -11.62
CA GLU A 152 -16.34 31.37 -10.34
C GLU A 152 -14.92 31.93 -10.56
N THR A 153 -14.53 32.94 -9.77
CA THR A 153 -13.14 33.38 -9.71
C THR A 153 -12.27 32.23 -9.19
N PRO A 154 -11.15 31.87 -9.85
CA PRO A 154 -10.32 30.74 -9.44
C PRO A 154 -9.95 30.85 -7.96
N TYR A 155 -10.31 29.83 -7.17
CA TYR A 155 -10.02 29.75 -5.73
C TYR A 155 -8.52 29.81 -5.43
N CYS A 156 -7.69 29.50 -6.43
CA CYS A 156 -6.23 29.59 -6.36
C CYS A 156 -5.71 29.76 -7.79
N SER A 157 -4.57 30.45 -7.96
CA SER A 157 -3.78 30.32 -9.19
C SER A 157 -3.37 28.87 -9.35
N THR A 158 -4.06 28.12 -10.21
CA THR A 158 -3.75 26.71 -10.44
C THR A 158 -2.36 26.60 -11.06
N VAL A 159 -1.45 25.90 -10.38
CA VAL A 159 -0.10 25.64 -10.88
C VAL A 159 -0.13 24.78 -12.15
N HIS A 160 -1.15 23.92 -12.27
CA HIS A 160 -1.34 23.02 -13.40
C HIS A 160 -2.49 23.49 -14.31
N SER A 161 -2.32 23.28 -15.61
CA SER A 161 -3.36 23.44 -16.61
C SER A 161 -4.44 22.36 -16.51
N TYR A 162 -5.60 22.61 -17.11
CA TYR A 162 -6.70 21.65 -17.18
C TYR A 162 -6.28 20.31 -17.83
N GLU A 163 -5.50 20.38 -18.92
CA GLU A 163 -5.03 19.21 -19.65
C GLU A 163 -4.05 18.37 -18.81
N GLU A 164 -3.12 19.02 -18.09
CA GLU A 164 -2.21 18.33 -17.17
C GLU A 164 -2.96 17.60 -16.06
N LEU A 165 -3.97 18.24 -15.46
CA LEU A 165 -4.78 17.64 -14.40
C LEU A 165 -5.59 16.44 -14.90
N LEU A 166 -6.15 16.50 -16.12
CA LEU A 166 -6.80 15.36 -16.74
C LEU A 166 -5.82 14.22 -16.98
N ASN A 167 -4.61 14.54 -17.46
CA ASN A 167 -3.57 13.54 -17.66
C ASN A 167 -3.17 12.87 -16.33
N TYR A 168 -2.93 13.65 -15.27
CA TYR A 168 -2.60 13.10 -13.95
C TYR A 168 -3.71 12.22 -13.38
N ARG A 169 -4.97 12.65 -13.48
CA ARG A 169 -6.13 11.85 -13.06
C ARG A 169 -6.18 10.50 -13.80
N ASN A 170 -6.04 10.51 -15.12
CA ASN A 170 -6.14 9.31 -15.95
C ASN A 170 -4.96 8.37 -15.71
N MET A 171 -3.75 8.92 -15.62
CA MET A 171 -2.55 8.16 -15.26
C MET A 171 -2.69 7.50 -13.90
N ALA A 172 -3.14 8.24 -12.88
CA ALA A 172 -3.34 7.70 -11.55
C ALA A 172 -4.37 6.56 -11.54
N ALA A 173 -5.49 6.70 -12.25
CA ALA A 173 -6.50 5.65 -12.36
C ALA A 173 -5.94 4.38 -13.03
N LYS A 174 -5.17 4.53 -14.11
CA LYS A 174 -4.50 3.41 -14.79
C LYS A 174 -3.51 2.70 -13.85
N ASN A 175 -2.64 3.45 -13.18
CA ASN A 175 -1.63 2.87 -12.30
C ASN A 175 -2.27 2.19 -11.08
N LEU A 176 -3.37 2.71 -10.54
CA LEU A 176 -4.13 2.04 -9.48
C LEU A 176 -4.63 0.66 -9.92
N LEU A 177 -5.14 0.53 -11.15
CA LEU A 177 -5.60 -0.74 -11.71
C LEU A 177 -4.47 -1.77 -11.83
N GLU A 178 -3.29 -1.33 -12.25
CA GLU A 178 -2.10 -2.19 -12.33
C GLU A 178 -1.65 -2.62 -10.93
N LEU A 179 -1.57 -1.68 -9.98
CA LEU A 179 -1.13 -1.94 -8.61
C LEU A 179 -2.09 -2.86 -7.84
N GLU A 180 -3.41 -2.70 -7.98
CA GLU A 180 -4.37 -3.61 -7.35
C GLU A 180 -4.21 -5.03 -7.89
N THR A 181 -4.00 -5.16 -9.20
CA THR A 181 -3.85 -6.45 -9.87
C THR A 181 -2.60 -7.17 -9.36
N ASP A 182 -1.49 -6.44 -9.29
CA ASP A 182 -0.22 -6.98 -8.82
C ASP A 182 -0.26 -7.40 -7.35
N LEU A 183 -0.96 -6.62 -6.51
CA LEU A 183 -1.15 -6.93 -5.11
C LEU A 183 -1.99 -8.20 -4.94
N LEU A 184 -3.11 -8.31 -5.63
CA LEU A 184 -3.98 -9.48 -5.55
C LEU A 184 -3.31 -10.75 -6.09
N ARG A 185 -2.49 -10.64 -7.14
CA ARG A 185 -1.67 -11.77 -7.65
C ARG A 185 -0.65 -12.29 -6.64
N SER A 186 -0.27 -11.49 -5.63
CA SER A 186 0.66 -11.92 -4.59
C SER A 186 0.01 -12.74 -3.46
N VAL A 187 -1.34 -12.77 -3.38
CA VAL A 187 -2.07 -13.35 -2.25
C VAL A 187 -1.74 -14.82 -2.04
N SER A 188 -1.62 -15.59 -3.12
CA SER A 188 -1.33 -17.04 -3.04
C SER A 188 -0.01 -17.36 -2.36
N CYS A 189 0.95 -16.43 -2.31
CA CYS A 189 2.22 -16.64 -1.59
C CYS A 189 2.07 -16.76 -0.08
N PHE A 190 0.95 -16.29 0.45
CA PHE A 190 0.65 -16.34 1.89
C PHE A 190 -0.15 -17.57 2.29
N LEU A 191 -0.32 -18.52 1.36
CA LEU A 191 -0.90 -19.83 1.64
C LEU A 191 0.18 -20.80 2.13
N GLU A 192 -0.25 -21.79 2.90
CA GLU A 192 0.50 -23.01 3.14
C GLU A 192 0.45 -23.92 1.90
N PRO A 193 1.49 -24.73 1.66
CA PRO A 193 1.45 -25.79 0.66
C PRO A 193 0.15 -26.60 0.73
N GLN A 194 -0.34 -27.07 -0.42
CA GLN A 194 -1.57 -27.88 -0.46
C GLN A 194 -1.49 -29.13 0.43
N SER A 195 -0.29 -29.72 0.58
CA SER A 195 -0.03 -30.85 1.49
C SER A 195 -0.29 -30.54 2.97
N LEU A 196 -0.32 -29.25 3.34
CA LEU A 196 -0.61 -28.75 4.69
C LEU A 196 -2.02 -28.15 4.79
N GLY A 197 -2.88 -28.37 3.78
CA GLY A 197 -4.29 -27.99 3.79
C GLY A 197 -4.63 -26.72 3.00
N GLY A 198 -3.63 -26.05 2.41
CA GLY A 198 -3.88 -24.92 1.50
C GLY A 198 -4.52 -23.69 2.15
N LYS A 199 -4.39 -23.55 3.48
CA LYS A 199 -4.91 -22.44 4.28
C LYS A 199 -3.95 -21.25 4.26
N PHE A 200 -4.42 -20.07 4.63
CA PHE A 200 -3.54 -18.94 4.90
C PHE A 200 -2.62 -19.23 6.09
N CYS A 201 -1.33 -18.92 5.93
CA CYS A 201 -0.35 -19.02 7.00
C CYS A 201 -0.34 -17.74 7.85
N ALA A 202 0.28 -17.79 9.03
CA ALA A 202 0.33 -16.65 9.96
C ALA A 202 0.87 -15.34 9.34
N SER A 203 1.72 -15.42 8.30
CA SER A 203 2.22 -14.22 7.62
C SER A 203 1.15 -13.50 6.78
N ALA A 204 0.04 -14.15 6.42
CA ALA A 204 -1.06 -13.56 5.67
C ALA A 204 -1.72 -12.38 6.39
N ARG A 205 -1.53 -12.25 7.71
CA ARG A 205 -1.98 -11.07 8.47
C ARG A 205 -1.47 -9.75 7.92
N CYS A 206 -0.32 -9.72 7.25
CA CYS A 206 0.19 -8.50 6.62
C CYS A 206 -0.62 -8.07 5.39
N LEU A 207 -1.49 -8.94 4.86
CA LEU A 207 -2.41 -8.62 3.77
C LEU A 207 -3.69 -7.93 4.26
N ILE A 208 -4.04 -8.02 5.56
CA ILE A 208 -5.34 -7.52 6.02
C ILE A 208 -5.49 -6.04 5.71
N TRP A 209 -4.49 -5.20 6.02
CA TRP A 209 -4.55 -3.78 5.68
C TRP A 209 -4.62 -3.52 4.16
N PRO A 210 -3.72 -4.08 3.32
CA PRO A 210 -3.85 -3.98 1.87
C PRO A 210 -5.21 -4.38 1.31
N LEU A 211 -5.74 -5.52 1.72
CA LEU A 211 -7.03 -6.03 1.26
C LEU A 211 -8.19 -5.16 1.74
N THR A 212 -8.08 -4.55 2.91
CA THR A 212 -9.06 -3.58 3.42
C THR A 212 -9.08 -2.32 2.57
N VAL A 213 -7.91 -1.77 2.25
CA VAL A 213 -7.82 -0.61 1.36
C VAL A 213 -8.42 -0.94 -0.01
N LEU A 214 -8.15 -2.15 -0.51
CA LEU A 214 -8.72 -2.62 -1.77
C LEU A 214 -10.24 -2.74 -1.73
N SER A 215 -10.81 -3.34 -0.69
CA SER A 215 -12.25 -3.61 -0.61
C SER A 215 -13.13 -2.35 -0.48
N HIS A 216 -12.60 -1.28 0.12
CA HIS A 216 -13.39 -0.09 0.44
C HIS A 216 -13.16 1.12 -0.47
N SER A 217 -12.07 1.18 -1.20
CA SER A 217 -11.84 2.29 -2.14
C SER A 217 -12.67 2.13 -3.41
N GLU A 218 -13.46 3.16 -3.74
CA GLU A 218 -14.27 3.22 -4.97
C GLU A 218 -13.44 3.35 -6.24
N LEU A 219 -12.15 3.67 -6.10
CA LEU A 219 -11.21 3.74 -7.21
C LEU A 219 -10.75 2.37 -7.72
N ASN A 220 -11.03 1.31 -6.94
CA ASN A 220 -10.64 -0.05 -7.28
C ASN A 220 -11.74 -0.77 -8.06
N SER A 221 -11.35 -1.75 -8.88
CA SER A 221 -12.33 -2.49 -9.68
C SER A 221 -13.31 -3.29 -8.80
N PRO A 222 -14.57 -3.49 -9.23
CA PRO A 222 -15.53 -4.31 -8.49
C PRO A 222 -15.01 -5.73 -8.21
N SER A 223 -14.35 -6.35 -9.19
CA SER A 223 -13.73 -7.67 -9.04
C SER A 223 -12.60 -7.69 -8.03
N ALA A 224 -11.74 -6.66 -8.00
CA ALA A 224 -10.68 -6.56 -7.00
C ALA A 224 -11.25 -6.44 -5.59
N ARG A 225 -12.31 -5.63 -5.44
CA ARG A 225 -13.00 -5.45 -4.16
C ARG A 225 -13.62 -6.76 -3.65
N GLU A 226 -14.36 -7.47 -4.49
CA GLU A 226 -14.98 -8.75 -4.13
C GLU A 226 -13.94 -9.81 -3.75
N TYR A 227 -12.88 -9.91 -4.57
CA TYR A 227 -11.77 -10.83 -4.29
C TYR A 227 -11.09 -10.49 -2.95
N ALA A 228 -10.84 -9.21 -2.68
CA ALA A 228 -10.23 -8.77 -1.43
C ALA A 228 -11.10 -9.09 -0.20
N ILE A 229 -12.42 -8.88 -0.29
CA ILE A 229 -13.38 -9.26 0.75
C ILE A 229 -13.34 -10.76 1.01
N SER A 230 -13.34 -11.58 -0.06
CA SER A 230 -13.26 -13.04 0.08
C SER A 230 -11.98 -13.48 0.78
N CYS A 231 -10.84 -12.86 0.44
CA CYS A 231 -9.57 -13.13 1.11
C CYS A 231 -9.60 -12.72 2.59
N LEU A 232 -10.20 -11.58 2.93
CA LEU A 232 -10.32 -11.13 4.32
C LEU A 232 -11.15 -12.09 5.18
N TYR A 233 -12.27 -12.60 4.65
CA TYR A 233 -13.06 -13.64 5.34
C TYR A 233 -12.23 -14.90 5.56
N GLN A 234 -11.57 -15.41 4.52
CA GLN A 234 -10.79 -16.63 4.63
C GLN A 234 -9.59 -16.48 5.59
N ILE A 235 -8.90 -15.34 5.58
CA ILE A 235 -7.83 -15.06 6.55
C ILE A 235 -8.40 -15.06 7.98
N GLY A 236 -9.58 -14.47 8.17
CA GLY A 236 -10.28 -14.46 9.45
C GLY A 236 -10.62 -15.87 9.95
N GLU A 237 -11.10 -16.73 9.07
CA GLU A 237 -11.42 -18.13 9.38
C GLU A 237 -10.17 -18.98 9.64
N ASP A 238 -9.17 -18.91 8.76
CA ASP A 238 -7.97 -19.75 8.81
C ASP A 238 -7.07 -19.40 10.01
N LEU A 239 -6.98 -18.12 10.36
CA LEU A 239 -6.10 -17.61 11.42
C LEU A 239 -6.86 -17.23 12.71
N ASN A 240 -8.17 -17.44 12.75
CA ASN A 240 -9.05 -17.01 13.84
C ASN A 240 -8.86 -15.52 14.21
N MET A 241 -8.82 -14.67 13.18
CA MET A 241 -8.58 -13.23 13.32
C MET A 241 -9.87 -12.44 13.10
N GLU A 242 -10.57 -12.11 14.19
CA GLU A 242 -11.80 -11.32 14.15
C GLU A 242 -11.63 -9.98 13.43
N GLN A 243 -10.44 -9.38 13.48
CA GLN A 243 -10.14 -8.13 12.79
C GLN A 243 -10.24 -8.26 11.27
N ALA A 244 -9.87 -9.40 10.70
CA ALA A 244 -10.00 -9.65 9.26
C ALA A 244 -11.48 -9.79 8.86
N ILE A 245 -12.29 -10.44 9.70
CA ILE A 245 -13.74 -10.55 9.51
C ILE A 245 -14.42 -9.19 9.64
N ALA A 246 -14.03 -8.40 10.65
CA ALA A 246 -14.53 -7.04 10.85
C ALA A 246 -14.19 -6.17 9.63
N ALA A 247 -12.95 -6.24 9.14
CA ALA A 247 -12.53 -5.55 7.92
C ALA A 247 -13.35 -5.98 6.70
N ALA A 248 -13.68 -7.26 6.54
CA ALA A 248 -14.51 -7.74 5.44
C ALA A 248 -15.96 -7.22 5.49
N LYS A 249 -16.47 -6.93 6.70
CA LYS A 249 -17.84 -6.47 6.97
C LYS A 249 -17.99 -4.95 6.99
N MET A 250 -16.89 -4.21 7.01
CA MET A 250 -16.94 -2.76 7.10
C MET A 250 -17.75 -2.18 5.94
N THR A 251 -18.67 -1.28 6.29
CA THR A 251 -19.43 -0.50 5.31
C THR A 251 -18.73 0.83 5.07
N ARG A 252 -18.94 1.41 3.88
CA ARG A 252 -18.31 2.67 3.45
C ARG A 252 -18.55 3.85 4.41
N GLU A 253 -19.62 3.80 5.21
CA GLU A 253 -20.02 4.85 6.16
C GLU A 253 -19.26 4.79 7.50
N MET A 254 -18.66 3.65 7.85
CA MET A 254 -17.88 3.49 9.09
C MET A 254 -16.43 4.03 8.99
N ASN A 255 -16.11 4.75 7.90
CA ASN A 255 -14.80 5.30 7.56
C ASN A 255 -14.19 6.31 8.56
N ASN A 256 -14.90 6.67 9.64
CA ASN A 256 -14.43 7.67 10.61
C ASN A 256 -13.61 7.08 11.77
N HIS A 257 -13.57 5.77 11.96
CA HIS A 257 -12.80 5.14 13.05
C HIS A 257 -11.71 4.21 12.50
N GLU A 258 -10.63 4.81 12.01
CA GLU A 258 -9.35 4.16 11.68
C GLU A 258 -8.60 3.61 12.93
N ASP A 259 -9.26 3.53 14.09
CA ASP A 259 -8.69 3.12 15.39
C ASP A 259 -8.18 1.67 15.44
N TRP A 260 -8.57 0.82 14.48
CA TRP A 260 -8.18 -0.60 14.47
C TRP A 260 -6.91 -0.88 13.67
N LEU A 261 -6.40 0.08 12.88
CA LEU A 261 -5.14 -0.04 12.15
C LEU A 261 -3.92 -0.16 13.08
N HIS A 262 -4.07 0.16 14.36
CA HIS A 262 -2.98 0.08 15.35
C HIS A 262 -2.59 -1.36 15.75
N LEU A 263 -3.33 -2.39 15.31
CA LEU A 263 -3.10 -3.78 15.71
C LEU A 263 -2.15 -4.57 14.79
N TYR A 264 -1.59 -3.95 13.75
CA TYR A 264 -0.67 -4.60 12.81
C TYR A 264 0.78 -4.60 13.27
N HIS A 265 1.05 -5.23 14.40
CA HIS A 265 2.41 -5.46 14.85
C HIS A 265 2.73 -6.94 15.05
N LEU A 266 4.01 -7.23 14.79
CA LEU A 266 4.70 -8.49 14.54
C LEU A 266 4.69 -8.89 13.05
#